data_AF-A0A212SW58-F1
#
_entry.id   AF-A0A212SW58-F1
#
_cell.length_a   1.000
_cell.length_b   1.000
_cell.length_c   1.000
_cell.angle_alpha   90.00
_cell.angle_beta   90.00
_cell.angle_gamma   90.00
#
_symmetry.space_group_name_H-M   'P 1'
#
loop_
_entity.id
_entity.type
_entity.pdbx_description
1 polymer ?
#
loop_
_entity_poly.entity_id
_entity_poly.type
_entity_poly.pdbx_seq_one_letter_code
_entity_poly.pdbx_strand_id
1 'polypeptide(L)'
;MAAFATVEDYEKRALVTLPEGSARRAQVEVYLEDASSLMRGKIPAGHTPAPETTRAIAVAVTRRVIANGGGYRQRTIGQYSETLGEAGGLYLTEDEVDQLQPDGSDPDADAAYTLDLVDRSPYGWRDDPADVCRRLL
;
A
#
# COMPACT_ATOMS: atom_id res chain seq x y z
N MET A 1 -7.06 6.05 -11.28
CA MET A 1 -7.33 4.68 -10.73
C MET A 1 -8.14 4.89 -9.45
N ALA A 2 -9.19 4.11 -9.13
CA ALA A 2 -10.15 4.50 -8.09
C ALA A 2 -9.52 4.60 -6.68
N ALA A 3 -9.71 5.73 -5.97
CA ALA A 3 -9.22 5.93 -4.60
C ALA A 3 -9.93 5.00 -3.59
N PHE A 4 -9.26 4.68 -2.48
CA PHE A 4 -9.84 3.83 -1.41
C PHE A 4 -10.90 4.54 -0.56
N ALA A 5 -10.94 5.87 -0.61
CA ALA A 5 -11.90 6.70 0.10
C ALA A 5 -12.40 7.82 -0.82
N THR A 6 -13.62 8.28 -0.57
CA THR A 6 -14.25 9.38 -1.30
C THR A 6 -14.15 10.69 -0.52
N VAL A 7 -14.46 11.80 -1.20
CA VAL A 7 -14.56 13.11 -0.53
C VAL A 7 -15.66 13.10 0.54
N GLU A 8 -16.76 12.37 0.33
CA GLU A 8 -17.83 12.25 1.31
C GLU A 8 -17.37 11.54 2.59
N ASP A 9 -16.50 10.54 2.46
CA ASP A 9 -15.89 9.86 3.61
C ASP A 9 -15.00 10.83 4.40
N TYR A 10 -14.27 11.70 3.69
CA TYR A 10 -13.49 12.76 4.31
C TYR A 10 -14.40 13.77 5.04
N GLU A 11 -15.48 14.24 4.42
CA GLU A 11 -16.42 15.19 5.02
C GLU A 11 -17.04 14.65 6.32
N LYS A 12 -17.50 13.39 6.28
CA LYS A 12 -18.08 12.70 7.45
C LYS A 12 -17.07 12.55 8.60
N ARG A 13 -15.82 12.18 8.31
CA ARG A 13 -14.79 11.98 9.35
C ARG A 13 -14.12 13.27 9.83
N ALA A 14 -14.02 14.27 8.97
CA ALA A 14 -13.45 15.57 9.33
C ALA A 14 -14.47 16.51 9.97
N LEU A 15 -15.77 16.18 9.89
CA LEU A 15 -16.90 17.04 10.30
C LEU A 15 -16.86 18.40 9.56
N VAL A 16 -16.56 18.35 8.25
CA VAL A 16 -16.46 19.53 7.38
C VAL A 16 -17.36 19.34 6.17
N THR A 17 -18.01 20.41 5.72
CA THR A 17 -18.74 20.44 4.45
C THR A 17 -17.89 21.16 3.40
N LEU A 18 -17.59 20.50 2.28
CA LEU A 18 -16.86 21.10 1.16
C LEU A 18 -17.85 21.38 0.03
N PRO A 19 -18.13 22.66 -0.28
CA PRO A 19 -19.04 23.01 -1.36
C PRO A 19 -18.64 22.34 -2.67
N GLU A 20 -19.63 21.88 -3.43
CA GLU A 20 -19.41 21.35 -4.77
C GLU A 20 -18.71 22.40 -5.65
N GLY A 21 -17.71 21.97 -6.41
CA GLY A 21 -16.89 22.85 -7.25
C GLY A 21 -15.86 23.73 -6.50
N SER A 22 -15.74 23.62 -5.18
CA SER A 22 -14.71 24.37 -4.45
C SER A 22 -13.29 23.84 -4.76
N ALA A 23 -12.30 24.74 -4.85
CA ALA A 23 -10.90 24.38 -5.04
C ALA A 23 -10.39 23.42 -3.95
N ARG A 24 -10.94 23.53 -2.74
CA ARG A 24 -10.61 22.66 -1.60
C ARG A 24 -11.15 21.24 -1.79
N ARG A 25 -12.31 21.08 -2.44
CA ARG A 25 -12.87 19.77 -2.80
C ARG A 25 -11.98 19.06 -3.81
N ALA A 26 -11.58 19.76 -4.87
CA ALA A 26 -10.65 19.24 -5.87
C ALA A 26 -9.28 18.86 -5.27
N GLN A 27 -8.77 19.68 -4.33
CA GLN A 27 -7.53 19.38 -3.63
C GLN A 27 -7.61 18.11 -2.76
N VAL A 28 -8.72 17.92 -2.04
CA VAL A 28 -8.95 16.71 -1.23
C VAL A 28 -9.01 15.46 -2.10
N GLU A 29 -9.65 15.55 -3.27
CA GLU A 29 -9.73 14.44 -4.22
C GLU A 29 -8.34 13.99 -4.70
N VAL A 30 -7.47 14.93 -5.06
CA VAL A 30 -6.07 14.64 -5.45
C VAL A 30 -5.31 13.97 -4.30
N TYR A 31 -5.40 14.51 -3.09
CA TYR A 31 -4.70 13.93 -1.95
C TYR A 31 -5.21 12.54 -1.55
N LEU A 32 -6.49 12.23 -1.79
CA LEU A 32 -7.04 10.89 -1.59
C LEU A 32 -6.50 9.90 -2.63
N GLU A 33 -6.30 10.33 -3.88
CA GLU A 33 -5.66 9.51 -4.92
C GLU A 33 -4.18 9.27 -4.62
N ASP A 34 -3.45 10.30 -4.20
CA ASP A 34 -2.04 10.19 -3.81
C ASP A 34 -1.85 9.26 -2.61
N ALA A 35 -2.66 9.44 -1.55
CA ALA A 35 -2.65 8.56 -0.38
C ALA A 35 -2.96 7.12 -0.78
N SER A 36 -3.95 6.90 -1.65
CA SER A 36 -4.30 5.56 -2.13
C SER A 36 -3.16 4.93 -2.93
N SER A 37 -2.45 5.71 -3.74
CA SER A 37 -1.31 5.23 -4.52
C SER A 37 -0.13 4.86 -3.61
N LEU A 38 0.13 5.67 -2.59
CA LEU A 38 1.16 5.40 -1.59
C LEU A 38 0.85 4.12 -0.79
N MET A 39 -0.41 3.91 -0.40
CA MET A 39 -0.85 2.69 0.29
C MET A 39 -0.67 1.44 -0.58
N ARG A 40 -0.99 1.50 -1.88
CA ARG A 40 -0.80 0.35 -2.78
C ARG A 40 0.66 -0.10 -2.87
N GLY A 41 1.62 0.82 -2.75
CA GLY A 41 3.04 0.47 -2.70
C GLY A 41 3.46 -0.29 -1.44
N LYS A 42 2.61 -0.32 -0.40
CA LYS A 42 2.87 -1.01 0.87
C LYS A 42 2.06 -2.28 1.05
N ILE A 43 1.01 -2.48 0.26
CA ILE A 43 0.19 -3.70 0.28
C ILE A 43 0.93 -4.79 -0.53
N PRO A 44 1.29 -5.93 0.08
CA PRO A 44 1.94 -7.03 -0.64
C PRO A 44 0.98 -7.63 -1.69
N ALA A 45 1.54 -8.13 -2.79
CA ALA A 45 0.75 -8.74 -3.85
C ALA A 45 -0.03 -9.95 -3.34
N GLY A 46 -1.33 -10.02 -3.64
CA GLY A 46 -2.22 -11.08 -3.18
C GLY A 46 -2.93 -10.81 -1.86
N HIS A 47 -2.57 -9.74 -1.12
CA HIS A 47 -3.28 -9.32 0.08
C HIS A 47 -4.25 -8.18 -0.24
N THR A 48 -5.48 -8.28 0.28
CA THR A 48 -6.46 -7.18 0.23
C THR A 48 -6.87 -6.84 1.65
N PRO A 49 -6.36 -5.72 2.23
CA PRO A 49 -6.74 -5.29 3.57
C PRO A 49 -8.22 -4.90 3.62
N ALA A 50 -8.80 -4.91 4.82
CA ALA A 50 -10.21 -4.59 5.01
C ALA A 50 -10.55 -3.19 4.46
N PRO A 51 -11.69 -3.03 3.74
CA PRO A 51 -12.02 -1.78 3.07
C PRO A 51 -12.18 -0.61 4.05
N GLU A 52 -12.70 -0.87 5.25
CA GLU A 52 -12.83 0.13 6.31
C GLU A 52 -11.47 0.63 6.82
N THR A 53 -10.48 -0.27 6.94
CA THR A 53 -9.10 0.08 7.33
C THR A 53 -8.46 0.96 6.27
N THR A 54 -8.56 0.56 4.99
CA THR A 54 -8.01 1.38 3.90
C THR A 54 -8.67 2.75 3.81
N ARG A 55 -9.99 2.82 4.01
CA ARG A 55 -10.72 4.09 4.02
C ARG A 55 -10.27 4.97 5.18
N ALA A 56 -10.12 4.39 6.37
CA ALA A 56 -9.69 5.10 7.57
C ALA A 56 -8.30 5.73 7.40
N ILE A 57 -7.34 4.94 6.89
CA ILE A 57 -5.95 5.36 6.70
C ILE A 57 -5.87 6.43 5.61
N ALA A 58 -6.54 6.24 4.47
CA ALA A 58 -6.54 7.24 3.39
C ALA A 58 -7.03 8.61 3.88
N VAL A 59 -8.15 8.64 4.62
CA VAL A 59 -8.68 9.89 5.19
C VAL A 59 -7.73 10.48 6.24
N ALA A 60 -7.10 9.65 7.08
CA ALA A 60 -6.15 10.12 8.09
C ALA A 60 -4.92 10.79 7.46
N VAL A 61 -4.36 10.19 6.40
CA VAL A 61 -3.24 10.74 5.63
C VAL A 61 -3.64 12.06 4.98
N THR A 62 -4.79 12.13 4.32
CA THR A 62 -5.26 13.39 3.69
C THR A 62 -5.47 14.50 4.73
N ARG A 63 -6.07 14.20 5.89
CA ARG A 63 -6.20 15.18 6.97
C ARG A 63 -4.86 15.68 7.48
N ARG A 64 -3.88 14.79 7.58
CA ARG A 64 -2.52 15.09 8.03
C ARG A 64 -1.79 16.01 7.04
N VAL A 65 -1.87 15.73 5.74
CA VAL A 65 -1.30 16.59 4.69
C VAL A 65 -1.90 17.99 4.74
N ILE A 66 -3.23 18.09 4.85
CA ILE A 66 -3.94 19.37 4.87
C ILE A 66 -3.60 20.17 6.14
N ALA A 67 -3.50 19.51 7.29
CA ALA A 67 -3.14 20.16 8.55
C ALA A 67 -1.67 20.56 8.61
N ASN A 68 -0.78 19.78 8.00
CA ASN A 68 0.68 19.97 8.04
C ASN A 68 1.24 20.20 6.64
N GLY A 69 0.78 21.26 5.96
CA GLY A 69 1.13 21.60 4.56
C GLY A 69 2.62 21.92 4.28
N GLY A 70 3.54 21.59 5.18
CA GLY A 70 5.00 21.66 5.00
C GLY A 70 5.76 20.42 5.46
N GLY A 71 5.06 19.38 5.97
CA GLY A 71 5.69 18.11 6.37
C GLY A 71 6.68 18.20 7.53
N TYR A 72 6.63 19.29 8.31
CA TYR A 72 7.59 19.50 9.39
C TYR A 72 7.27 18.62 10.60
N ARG A 73 8.14 17.66 10.89
CA ARG A 73 8.17 16.94 12.17
C ARG A 73 9.35 17.43 12.99
N GLN A 74 9.09 17.76 14.25
CA GLN A 74 10.14 18.03 15.21
C GLN A 74 10.58 16.69 15.82
N ARG A 75 11.84 16.32 15.61
CA ARG A 75 12.45 15.19 16.31
C ARG A 75 13.57 15.73 17.19
N THR A 76 13.36 15.69 18.50
CA THR A 76 14.38 16.05 19.48
C THR A 76 15.14 14.80 19.86
N ILE A 77 16.45 14.77 19.56
CA ILE A 77 17.36 13.71 20.02
C ILE A 77 18.39 14.35 20.93
N GLY A 78 18.24 14.17 22.24
CA GLY A 78 19.11 14.79 23.24
C GLY A 78 19.03 16.33 23.20
N GLN A 79 20.15 17.00 22.92
CA GLN A 79 20.24 18.47 22.82
C GLN A 79 20.07 19.02 21.40
N TYR A 80 19.96 18.15 20.39
CA TYR A 80 19.85 18.55 18.99
C TYR A 80 18.39 18.44 18.55
N SER A 81 17.89 19.52 17.95
CA SER A 81 16.56 19.60 17.35
C SER A 81 16.73 19.82 15.86
N GLU A 82 16.28 18.86 15.06
CA GLU A 82 16.27 18.96 13.60
C GLU A 82 14.83 18.98 13.11
N THR A 83 14.53 19.95 12.24
CA THR A 83 13.23 20.03 11.57
C THR A 83 13.38 19.35 10.22
N LEU A 84 12.97 18.08 10.14
CA LEU A 84 12.98 17.31 8.91
C LEU A 84 11.68 17.60 8.14
N GLY A 85 11.82 18.06 6.88
CA GLY A 85 10.70 18.20 5.96
C GLY A 85 10.39 16.85 5.31
N GLU A 86 9.41 16.12 5.83
CA GLU A 86 8.99 14.83 5.29
C GLU A 86 7.80 15.02 4.34
N ALA A 87 8.02 14.85 3.03
CA ALA A 87 7.02 14.67 1.96
C ALA A 87 5.72 15.53 2.06
N GLY A 88 5.77 16.74 2.63
CA GLY A 88 4.59 17.59 2.81
C GLY A 88 3.47 16.97 3.67
N GLY A 89 3.78 16.02 4.56
CA GLY A 89 2.78 15.31 5.36
C GLY A 89 2.18 14.06 4.70
N LEU A 90 2.59 13.75 3.47
CA LEU A 90 2.13 12.58 2.71
C LEU A 90 3.03 11.38 3.01
N TYR A 91 2.80 10.76 4.17
CA TYR A 91 3.48 9.55 4.60
C TYR A 91 2.54 8.67 5.45
N LEU A 92 2.87 7.38 5.53
CA LEU A 92 2.24 6.44 6.46
C LEU A 92 3.09 6.35 7.74
N THR A 93 2.45 6.25 8.90
CA THR A 93 3.12 5.86 10.14
C THR A 93 3.41 4.36 10.14
N GLU A 94 4.31 3.93 11.01
CA GLU A 94 4.62 2.50 11.21
C GLU A 94 3.35 1.70 11.54
N ASP A 95 2.52 2.18 12.47
CA ASP A 95 1.24 1.54 12.81
C ASP A 95 0.25 1.44 11.63
N GLU A 96 0.26 2.43 10.72
CA GLU A 96 -0.60 2.43 9.53
C GLU A 96 -0.08 1.44 8.48
N VAL A 97 1.25 1.26 8.40
CA VAL A 97 1.88 0.25 7.54
C VAL A 97 1.59 -1.15 8.08
N ASP A 98 1.67 -1.35 9.39
CA ASP A 98 1.38 -2.64 10.03
C ASP A 98 -0.06 -3.07 9.78
N GLN A 99 -1.03 -2.14 9.89
CA GLN A 99 -2.44 -2.39 9.56
C GLN A 99 -2.73 -2.70 8.08
N LEU A 100 -1.79 -2.40 7.18
CA LEU A 100 -1.91 -2.70 5.75
C LEU A 100 -1.21 -4.01 5.38
N GLN A 101 -0.42 -4.57 6.29
CA GLN A 101 0.24 -5.84 6.11
C GLN A 101 -0.66 -6.98 6.60
N PRO A 102 -0.52 -8.19 6.02
CA PRO A 102 -1.18 -9.36 6.56
C PRO A 102 -0.73 -9.56 8.01
N ASP A 103 -1.69 -9.72 8.92
CA ASP A 103 -1.39 -10.15 10.28
C ASP A 103 -0.64 -11.48 10.18
N GLY A 104 0.55 -11.59 10.78
CA GLY A 104 1.36 -12.82 10.78
C GLY A 104 0.70 -14.02 11.49
N SER A 105 -0.59 -13.92 11.80
CA SER A 105 -1.46 -14.94 12.36
C SER A 105 -2.38 -15.57 11.31
N ASP A 106 -2.13 -15.39 10.02
CA ASP A 106 -2.80 -16.19 8.99
C ASP A 106 -2.44 -17.67 9.22
N PRO A 107 -3.38 -18.53 9.64
CA PRO A 107 -3.09 -19.95 9.88
C PRO A 107 -2.64 -20.67 8.59
N ASP A 108 -2.86 -20.07 7.42
CA ASP A 108 -2.39 -20.57 6.12
C ASP A 108 -1.04 -19.98 5.68
N ALA A 109 -0.41 -19.08 6.44
CA ALA A 109 0.93 -18.56 6.12
C ALA A 109 2.00 -19.68 6.14
N ASP A 110 1.78 -20.73 6.92
CA ASP A 110 2.58 -21.96 6.95
C ASP A 110 2.00 -23.09 6.09
N ALA A 111 0.95 -22.83 5.29
CA ALA A 111 0.37 -23.83 4.42
C ALA A 111 1.35 -24.19 3.29
N ALA A 112 2.10 -25.27 3.49
CA ALA A 112 2.87 -25.91 2.45
C ALA A 112 1.91 -26.39 1.34
N TYR A 113 1.95 -25.75 0.18
CA TYR A 113 1.24 -26.20 -1.00
C TYR A 113 2.14 -27.10 -1.85
N THR A 114 1.58 -28.18 -2.39
CA THR A 114 2.26 -29.03 -3.38
C THR A 114 1.76 -28.64 -4.77
N LEU A 115 2.68 -28.25 -5.64
CA LEU A 115 2.39 -28.03 -7.06
C LEU A 115 2.70 -29.32 -7.82
N ASP A 116 1.68 -29.96 -8.37
CA ASP A 116 1.87 -31.03 -9.35
C ASP A 116 2.05 -30.43 -10.75
N LEU A 117 3.26 -30.54 -11.28
CA LEU A 117 3.53 -30.28 -12.69
C LEU A 117 3.08 -31.47 -13.52
N VAL A 118 1.94 -31.31 -14.21
CA VAL A 118 1.41 -32.33 -15.12
C VAL A 118 1.85 -32.00 -16.54
N ASP A 119 2.75 -32.80 -17.10
CA ASP A 119 3.04 -32.77 -18.54
C ASP A 119 1.88 -33.41 -19.32
N ARG A 120 1.16 -32.60 -20.09
CA ARG A 120 0.06 -33.05 -20.96
C ARG A 120 0.53 -33.36 -22.39
N SER A 121 1.83 -33.34 -22.65
CA SER A 121 2.39 -33.69 -23.95
C SER A 121 2.06 -35.15 -24.28
N PRO A 122 1.46 -35.43 -25.45
CA PRO A 122 1.27 -36.80 -25.91
C PRO A 122 2.60 -37.52 -26.22
N TYR A 123 3.72 -36.79 -26.19
CA TYR A 123 5.06 -37.30 -26.46
C TYR A 123 5.90 -37.55 -25.20
N GLY A 124 5.34 -37.28 -24.01
CA GLY A 124 6.03 -37.38 -22.73
C GLY A 124 7.24 -36.43 -22.60
N TRP A 125 7.92 -36.53 -21.46
CA TRP A 125 9.18 -35.83 -21.21
C TRP A 125 10.24 -36.30 -22.22
N ARG A 126 10.74 -35.40 -23.05
CA ARG A 126 11.89 -35.66 -23.92
C ARG A 126 13.15 -35.24 -23.19
N ASP A 127 14.08 -36.18 -23.02
CA ASP A 127 15.44 -35.85 -22.60
C ASP A 127 16.00 -34.75 -23.53
N ASP A 128 16.63 -33.74 -22.93
CA ASP A 128 17.20 -32.62 -23.68
C ASP A 128 18.22 -33.19 -24.69
N PRO A 129 18.12 -32.89 -26.00
CA PRO A 129 19.11 -33.32 -26.97
C PRO A 129 20.53 -32.81 -26.67
N ALA A 130 20.71 -31.88 -25.72
CA ALA A 130 22.02 -31.47 -25.20
C ALA A 130 22.70 -32.51 -24.29
N ASP A 131 21.96 -33.44 -23.67
CA ASP A 131 22.54 -34.41 -22.72
C ASP A 131 23.35 -35.54 -23.40
N VAL A 132 23.08 -35.81 -24.68
CA VAL A 132 23.79 -36.86 -25.45
C VAL A 132 25.25 -36.46 -25.71
N CYS A 133 25.55 -35.16 -25.76
CA CYS A 133 26.90 -34.65 -26.06
C CYS A 133 27.88 -34.78 -24.88
N ARG A 134 27.41 -35.06 -23.65
CA ARG A 134 28.27 -35.11 -22.46
C ARG A 134 28.82 -36.49 -22.12
N ARG A 135 28.34 -37.55 -22.81
CA ARG A 135 28.73 -38.94 -22.53
C ARG A 135 29.80 -39.50 -23.47
N LEU A 136 30.28 -38.70 -24.43
CA LEU A 136 31.25 -39.11 -25.46
C LEU A 136 32.55 -38.28 -25.45
N LEU A 137 32.87 -37.63 -24.33
CA LEU A 137 34.17 -36.98 -24.10
C LEU A 137 34.89 -37.60 -22.90
#